data_AF-A0A562STQ5-F1
#
_entry.id   AF-A0A562STQ5-F1
#
_cell.length_a   1.000
_cell.length_b   1.000
_cell.length_c   1.000
_cell.angle_alpha   90.00
_cell.angle_beta   90.00
_cell.angle_gamma   90.00
#
_symmetry.space_group_name_H-M   'P 1'
#
loop_
_entity.id
_entity.type
_entity.pdbx_description
1 polymer ?
#
loop_
_entity_poly.entity_id
_entity_poly.type
_entity_poly.pdbx_seq_one_letter_code
_entity_poly.pdbx_strand_id
1 'polypeptide(L)'
;MLGLDAIKAVGVGAINTITIETRKPVAGLLGAPYLQKAGLDLSGLDEAVCILAGSVTEVAREFPANVNVAAALSLAGIGADRTRMEVWADPALQRNLHTVRVTSDSSDFTMQIQNRPSAENPATGKITPQSVIALLKDLSTVLRVGT
;
A
#
# COMPACT_ATOMS: atom_id res chain seq x y z
N MET A 1 5.06 -8.67 -2.53
CA MET A 1 4.59 -7.30 -2.82
C MET A 1 5.33 -6.81 -4.06
N LEU A 2 4.64 -6.11 -4.96
CA LEU A 2 5.25 -5.59 -6.19
C LEU A 2 6.38 -4.60 -5.85
N GLY A 3 7.52 -4.72 -6.54
CA GLY A 3 8.59 -3.71 -6.56
C GLY A 3 9.42 -3.54 -5.29
N LEU A 4 9.35 -4.47 -4.32
CA LEU A 4 10.23 -4.43 -3.14
C LEU A 4 11.71 -4.62 -3.52
N ASP A 5 12.00 -5.37 -4.57
CA ASP A 5 13.33 -5.50 -5.17
C ASP A 5 13.85 -4.16 -5.69
N ALA A 6 13.04 -3.41 -6.44
CA ALA A 6 13.39 -2.08 -6.92
C ALA A 6 13.65 -1.10 -5.76
N ILE A 7 12.83 -1.13 -4.72
CA ILE A 7 12.99 -0.29 -3.52
C ILE A 7 14.29 -0.63 -2.78
N LYS A 8 14.58 -1.93 -2.59
CA LYS A 8 15.86 -2.37 -2.01
C LYS A 8 17.04 -1.89 -2.85
N ALA A 9 16.94 -1.95 -4.19
CA ALA A 9 18.00 -1.54 -5.08
C ALA A 9 18.31 -0.03 -4.98
N VAL A 10 17.29 0.83 -5.05
CA VAL A 10 17.52 2.29 -4.85
C VAL A 10 17.87 2.64 -3.41
N GLY A 11 17.52 1.78 -2.45
CA GLY A 11 17.93 1.90 -1.04
C GLY A 11 19.41 1.66 -0.79
N VAL A 12 20.17 1.15 -1.76
CA VAL A 12 21.65 1.10 -1.69
C VAL A 12 22.24 2.52 -1.77
N GLY A 13 21.58 3.42 -2.50
CA GLY A 13 21.90 4.84 -2.59
C GLY A 13 21.03 5.69 -1.66
N ALA A 14 20.76 6.92 -2.09
CA ALA A 14 19.90 7.86 -1.40
C ALA A 14 18.49 7.87 -2.02
N ILE A 15 17.50 7.42 -1.25
CA ILE A 15 16.08 7.62 -1.57
C ILE A 15 15.64 8.99 -1.04
N ASN A 16 15.09 9.80 -1.93
CA ASN A 16 14.61 11.15 -1.63
C ASN A 16 13.21 11.10 -1.03
N THR A 17 12.27 10.42 -1.71
CA THR A 17 10.89 10.26 -1.22
C THR A 17 10.32 8.90 -1.58
N ILE A 18 9.48 8.37 -0.69
CA ILE A 18 8.55 7.27 -0.98
C ILE A 18 7.16 7.73 -0.57
N THR A 19 6.22 7.68 -1.50
CA THR A 19 4.79 7.91 -1.23
C THR A 19 3.99 6.69 -1.63
N ILE A 20 3.21 6.13 -0.71
CA ILE A 20 2.18 5.14 -0.99
C ILE A 20 0.80 5.78 -0.92
N GLU A 21 0.11 5.77 -2.05
CA GLU A 21 -1.28 6.18 -2.18
C GLU A 21 -2.15 4.91 -2.21
N THR A 22 -3.08 4.80 -1.27
CA THR A 22 -4.05 3.70 -1.20
C THR A 22 -5.44 4.25 -1.48
N ARG A 23 -5.99 3.94 -2.65
CA ARG A 23 -7.37 4.25 -3.00
C ARG A 23 -8.26 3.05 -2.72
N LYS A 24 -9.38 3.28 -2.04
CA LYS A 24 -10.36 2.25 -1.71
C LYS A 24 -11.73 2.65 -2.24
N PRO A 25 -12.55 1.67 -2.68
CA PRO A 25 -13.98 1.90 -2.88
C PRO A 25 -14.59 2.48 -1.60
N VAL A 26 -15.53 3.42 -1.74
CA VAL A 26 -16.23 4.04 -0.59
C VAL A 26 -16.78 2.97 0.37
N ALA A 27 -17.40 1.92 -0.17
CA ALA A 27 -17.92 0.80 0.62
C ALA A 27 -16.87 0.09 1.49
N GLY A 28 -15.60 0.07 1.07
CA GLY A 28 -14.49 -0.54 1.82
C GLY A 28 -13.89 0.35 2.91
N LEU A 29 -14.44 1.56 3.08
CA LEU A 29 -14.09 2.52 4.13
C LEU A 29 -15.24 2.73 5.13
N LEU A 30 -16.48 2.43 4.75
CA LEU A 30 -17.63 2.54 5.64
C LEU A 30 -17.40 1.73 6.93
N GLY A 31 -17.67 2.37 8.07
CA GLY A 31 -17.46 1.78 9.40
C GLY A 31 -16.02 1.87 9.93
N ALA A 32 -15.07 2.45 9.21
CA ALA A 32 -13.74 2.72 9.76
C ALA A 32 -13.83 3.71 10.94
N PRO A 33 -13.25 3.40 12.13
CA PRO A 33 -13.33 4.25 13.31
C PRO A 33 -12.86 5.69 13.08
N TYR A 34 -11.84 5.84 12.22
CA TYR A 34 -11.31 7.15 11.87
C TYR A 34 -12.34 8.06 11.17
N LEU A 35 -13.22 7.52 10.32
CA LEU A 35 -14.24 8.34 9.66
C LEU A 35 -15.19 8.97 10.67
N GLN A 36 -15.60 8.21 11.69
CA GLN A 36 -16.43 8.71 12.78
C GLN A 36 -15.69 9.75 13.62
N LYS A 37 -14.44 9.47 13.99
CA LYS A 37 -13.58 10.38 14.76
C LYS A 37 -13.33 11.71 14.03
N ALA A 38 -13.16 11.67 12.71
CA ALA A 38 -12.90 12.82 11.86
C ALA A 38 -14.17 13.54 11.39
N GLY A 39 -15.37 13.00 11.68
CA GLY A 39 -16.63 13.55 11.20
C GLY A 39 -16.77 13.54 9.67
N LEU A 40 -16.11 12.58 9.00
CA LEU A 40 -16.12 12.48 7.54
C LEU A 40 -17.32 11.66 7.08
N ASP A 41 -18.26 12.30 6.40
CA ASP A 41 -19.30 11.63 5.64
C ASP A 41 -18.82 11.37 4.20
N LEU A 42 -18.88 10.10 3.79
CA LEU A 42 -18.52 9.68 2.43
C LEU A 42 -19.75 9.40 1.56
N SER A 43 -20.96 9.69 2.07
CA SER A 43 -22.20 9.56 1.31
C SER A 43 -22.24 10.58 0.15
N GLY A 44 -22.64 10.13 -1.05
CA GLY A 44 -22.75 11.01 -2.21
C GLY A 44 -21.42 11.56 -2.76
N LEU A 45 -20.30 10.90 -2.51
CA LEU A 45 -19.00 11.30 -3.08
C LEU A 45 -19.02 11.16 -4.62
N ASP A 46 -18.81 12.26 -5.35
CA ASP A 46 -18.72 12.27 -6.82
C ASP A 46 -17.28 12.21 -7.35
N GLU A 47 -16.31 12.60 -6.52
CA GLU A 47 -14.88 12.60 -6.86
C GLU A 47 -14.04 11.96 -5.75
N ALA A 48 -12.82 11.52 -6.08
CA ALA A 48 -11.94 10.89 -5.10
C ALA A 48 -11.45 11.91 -4.06
N VAL A 49 -11.55 11.55 -2.77
CA VAL A 49 -11.16 12.42 -1.65
C VAL A 49 -10.07 11.74 -0.81
N CYS A 50 -9.01 12.49 -0.51
CA CYS A 50 -7.98 12.06 0.44
C CYS A 50 -8.52 12.20 1.86
N ILE A 51 -8.76 11.06 2.53
CA ILE A 51 -9.36 11.05 3.86
C ILE A 51 -8.30 11.21 4.97
N LEU A 52 -7.07 10.79 4.70
CA LEU A 52 -5.97 10.86 5.64
C LEU A 52 -4.63 10.81 4.89
N ALA A 53 -3.71 11.68 5.27
CA ALA A 53 -2.34 11.68 4.77
C ALA A 53 -1.36 11.98 5.92
N GLY A 54 -0.19 11.36 5.87
CA GLY A 54 0.87 11.53 6.88
C GLY A 54 2.01 10.56 6.66
N SER A 55 2.90 10.43 7.63
CA SER A 55 3.84 9.31 7.70
C SER A 55 3.10 7.98 7.86
N VAL A 56 3.73 6.86 7.48
CA VAL A 56 3.15 5.53 7.70
C VAL A 56 2.83 5.31 9.18
N THR A 57 3.67 5.80 10.08
CA THR A 57 3.47 5.70 11.53
C THR A 57 2.19 6.41 11.99
N GLU A 58 1.95 7.63 11.51
CA GLU A 58 0.74 8.39 11.84
C GLU A 58 -0.51 7.72 11.27
N VAL A 59 -0.45 7.31 10.00
CA VAL A 59 -1.59 6.66 9.34
C VAL A 59 -1.91 5.31 9.98
N ALA A 60 -0.91 4.55 10.40
CA ALA A 60 -1.08 3.25 11.06
C ALA A 60 -1.80 3.35 12.41
N ARG A 61 -1.68 4.46 13.14
CA ARG A 61 -2.41 4.68 14.39
C ARG A 61 -3.91 4.82 14.17
N GLU A 62 -4.29 5.42 13.05
CA GLU A 62 -5.70 5.67 12.72
C GLU A 62 -6.32 4.53 11.88
N PHE A 63 -5.52 3.81 11.09
CA PHE A 63 -5.97 2.70 10.22
C PHE A 63 -5.15 1.40 10.38
N PRO A 64 -5.06 0.80 11.58
CA PRO A 64 -4.16 -0.33 11.85
C PRO A 64 -4.40 -1.57 10.97
N ALA A 65 -5.64 -1.82 10.55
CA ALA A 65 -5.98 -2.98 9.72
C ALA A 65 -5.53 -2.88 8.25
N ASN A 66 -5.05 -1.71 7.77
CA ASN A 66 -4.82 -1.47 6.34
C ASN A 66 -3.39 -0.99 5.99
N VAL A 67 -2.42 -1.14 6.90
CA VAL A 67 -1.06 -0.60 6.72
C VAL A 67 0.01 -1.61 6.33
N ASN A 68 -0.32 -2.89 6.18
CA ASN A 68 0.67 -3.93 5.88
C ASN A 68 1.50 -3.63 4.62
N VAL A 69 0.88 -3.02 3.59
CA VAL A 69 1.61 -2.64 2.38
C VAL A 69 2.64 -1.56 2.66
N ALA A 70 2.20 -0.50 3.32
CA ALA A 70 3.03 0.63 3.71
C ALA A 70 4.15 0.23 4.68
N ALA A 71 3.87 -0.70 5.60
CA ALA A 71 4.84 -1.23 6.54
C ALA A 71 5.97 -1.99 5.83
N ALA A 72 5.66 -2.87 4.87
CA ALA A 72 6.73 -3.59 4.16
C ALA A 72 7.58 -2.66 3.27
N LEU A 73 6.96 -1.65 2.64
CA LEU A 73 7.70 -0.60 1.91
C LEU A 73 8.63 0.18 2.84
N SER A 74 8.14 0.52 4.03
CA SER A 74 8.91 1.22 5.05
C SER A 74 10.12 0.41 5.50
N LEU A 75 9.95 -0.90 5.70
CA LEU A 75 11.01 -1.82 6.08
C LEU A 75 12.05 -2.03 4.97
N ALA A 76 11.62 -2.04 3.70
CA ALA A 76 12.52 -2.19 2.56
C ALA A 76 13.20 -0.88 2.13
N GLY A 77 12.61 0.27 2.48
CA GLY A 77 13.04 1.59 2.04
C GLY A 77 13.52 2.46 3.20
N ILE A 78 12.94 3.66 3.32
CA ILE A 78 13.47 4.75 4.18
C ILE A 78 12.91 4.79 5.61
N GLY A 79 12.22 3.74 6.05
CA GLY A 79 11.55 3.70 7.35
C GLY A 79 10.16 4.33 7.36
N ALA A 80 9.38 4.03 8.40
CA ALA A 80 7.95 4.34 8.46
C ALA A 80 7.65 5.84 8.67
N ASP A 81 8.47 6.54 9.46
CA ASP A 81 8.30 7.97 9.73
C ASP A 81 8.63 8.82 8.50
N ARG A 82 9.50 8.33 7.61
CA ARG A 82 9.92 9.03 6.38
C ARG A 82 9.14 8.61 5.14
N THR A 83 8.42 7.49 5.20
CA THR A 83 7.55 7.04 4.12
C THR A 83 6.21 7.75 4.25
N ARG A 84 5.77 8.44 3.20
CA ARG A 84 4.47 9.13 3.19
C ARG A 84 3.38 8.17 2.74
N MET A 85 2.24 8.19 3.43
CA MET A 85 1.06 7.42 3.09
C MET A 85 -0.14 8.33 2.92
N GLU A 86 -0.95 8.01 1.93
CA GLU A 86 -2.25 8.63 1.70
C GLU A 86 -3.32 7.55 1.60
N VAL A 87 -4.46 7.80 2.22
CA VAL A 87 -5.66 6.97 2.11
C VAL A 87 -6.73 7.80 1.42
N TRP A 88 -7.30 7.24 0.36
CA TRP A 88 -8.29 7.90 -0.47
C TRP A 88 -9.58 7.08 -0.53
N ALA A 89 -10.71 7.77 -0.45
CA ALA A 89 -12.02 7.25 -0.82
C ALA A 89 -12.26 7.58 -2.29
N ASP A 90 -12.49 6.57 -3.13
CA ASP A 90 -12.68 6.74 -4.57
C ASP A 90 -13.99 6.05 -5.02
N PRO A 91 -15.02 6.80 -5.46
CA PRO A 91 -16.30 6.24 -5.86
C PRO A 91 -16.22 5.49 -7.21
N ALA A 92 -15.21 5.76 -8.04
CA ALA A 92 -15.02 5.10 -9.32
C ALA A 92 -14.37 3.71 -9.18
N LEU A 93 -13.77 3.40 -8.03
CA LEU A 93 -13.09 2.13 -7.81
C LEU A 93 -14.03 1.03 -7.29
N GLN A 94 -13.84 -0.15 -7.87
CA GLN A 94 -14.49 -1.39 -7.41
C GLN A 94 -13.56 -2.25 -6.53
N ARG A 95 -12.26 -1.93 -6.49
CA ARG A 95 -11.23 -2.68 -5.75
C ARG A 95 -10.14 -1.75 -5.25
N ASN A 96 -9.47 -2.14 -4.17
CA ASN A 96 -8.33 -1.40 -3.63
C ASN A 96 -7.20 -1.30 -4.67
N LEU A 97 -6.73 -0.07 -4.87
CA LEU A 97 -5.60 0.28 -5.71
C LEU A 97 -4.51 0.88 -4.82
N HIS A 98 -3.31 0.32 -4.90
CA HIS A 98 -2.13 0.91 -4.27
C HIS A 98 -1.20 1.44 -5.36
N THR A 99 -0.79 2.69 -5.24
CA THR A 99 0.22 3.34 -6.08
C THR A 99 1.41 3.69 -5.20
N VAL A 100 2.61 3.24 -5.56
CA VAL A 100 3.85 3.64 -4.88
C VAL A 100 4.67 4.48 -5.84
N ARG A 101 5.05 5.67 -5.40
CA ARG A 101 5.92 6.60 -6.12
C ARG A 101 7.22 6.75 -5.35
N VAL A 102 8.34 6.59 -6.03
CA VAL A 102 9.68 6.64 -5.44
C VAL A 102 10.53 7.62 -6.24
N THR A 103 11.29 8.45 -5.53
CA THR A 103 12.34 9.27 -6.14
C THR A 103 13.67 9.01 -5.43
N SER A 104 14.76 8.94 -6.17
CA SER A 104 16.09 8.64 -5.62
C SER A 104 17.21 9.26 -6.43
N ASP A 105 18.45 9.07 -5.97
CA ASP A 105 19.66 9.45 -6.70
C ASP A 105 19.94 8.59 -7.95
N SER A 106 19.34 7.41 -8.03
CA SER A 106 19.67 6.39 -9.03
C SER A 106 18.53 6.12 -10.00
N SER A 107 17.26 6.22 -9.55
CA SER A 107 16.09 6.03 -10.41
C SER A 107 14.79 6.54 -9.80
N ASP A 108 13.91 7.06 -10.65
CA ASP A 108 12.55 7.46 -10.29
C ASP A 108 11.51 6.46 -10.79
N PHE A 109 10.72 6.01 -9.82
CA PHE A 109 9.73 4.94 -9.83
C PHE A 109 8.24 5.26 -9.78
N THR A 110 7.39 4.59 -10.55
CA THR A 110 5.99 4.38 -10.12
C THR A 110 5.57 2.94 -10.35
N MET A 111 4.89 2.35 -9.36
CA MET A 111 4.27 1.03 -9.46
C MET A 111 2.83 1.07 -8.97
N GLN A 112 1.97 0.28 -9.60
CA GLN A 112 0.56 0.19 -9.24
C GLN A 112 0.12 -1.27 -9.14
N ILE A 113 -0.70 -1.57 -8.13
CA ILE A 113 -1.31 -2.89 -7.97
C ILE A 113 -2.77 -2.75 -7.56
N GLN A 114 -3.62 -3.47 -8.27
CA GLN A 114 -5.03 -3.61 -7.94
C GLN A 114 -5.31 -5.05 -7.49
N ASN A 115 -5.63 -5.21 -6.22
CA ASN A 115 -5.77 -6.54 -5.63
C ASN A 115 -7.12 -7.17 -5.97
N ARG A 116 -7.11 -8.48 -6.26
CA ARG A 116 -8.34 -9.28 -6.36
C ARG A 116 -8.71 -9.82 -4.97
N PRO A 117 -9.91 -9.49 -4.43
CA PRO A 117 -10.37 -10.03 -3.15
C PRO A 117 -10.40 -11.55 -3.12
N SER A 118 -10.15 -12.14 -1.96
CA SER A 118 -10.33 -13.56 -1.72
C SER A 118 -11.82 -13.89 -1.57
N ALA A 119 -12.23 -15.11 -1.93
CA ALA A 119 -13.63 -15.52 -1.81
C ALA A 119 -14.09 -15.60 -0.34
N GLU A 120 -13.22 -16.10 0.53
CA GLU A 120 -13.48 -16.31 1.97
C GLU A 120 -13.35 -15.04 2.80
N ASN A 121 -12.44 -14.13 2.42
CA ASN A 121 -12.24 -12.84 3.08
C ASN A 121 -12.01 -11.73 2.05
N PRO A 122 -13.07 -10.98 1.67
CA PRO A 122 -12.96 -9.90 0.70
C PRO A 122 -12.00 -8.77 1.10
N ALA A 123 -11.70 -8.61 2.40
CA ALA A 123 -10.75 -7.61 2.88
C ALA A 123 -9.29 -7.98 2.53
N THR A 124 -9.01 -9.24 2.19
CA THR A 124 -7.66 -9.72 1.86
C THR A 124 -7.53 -10.08 0.39
N GLY A 125 -6.49 -9.57 -0.27
CA GLY A 125 -6.18 -9.93 -1.65
C GLY A 125 -5.63 -11.35 -1.79
N LYS A 126 -6.10 -12.10 -2.81
CA LYS A 126 -5.65 -13.47 -3.12
C LYS A 126 -4.14 -13.60 -3.29
N ILE A 127 -3.49 -12.53 -3.72
CA ILE A 127 -2.04 -12.47 -3.92
C ILE A 127 -1.26 -12.64 -2.61
N THR A 128 -1.86 -12.34 -1.45
CA THR A 128 -1.18 -12.40 -0.15
C THR A 128 -0.70 -13.82 0.19
N PRO A 129 -1.59 -14.83 0.31
CA PRO A 129 -1.14 -16.21 0.53
C PRO A 129 -0.31 -16.75 -0.64
N GLN A 130 -0.63 -16.36 -1.89
CA GLN A 130 0.16 -16.77 -3.06
C GLN A 130 1.61 -16.27 -3.00
N SER A 131 1.85 -15.08 -2.44
CA SER A 131 3.20 -14.55 -2.28
C SER A 131 4.03 -15.33 -1.26
N VAL A 132 3.40 -15.89 -0.23
CA VAL A 132 4.06 -16.78 0.73
C VAL A 132 4.41 -18.11 0.06
N ILE A 133 3.49 -18.69 -0.72
CA ILE A 133 3.77 -19.91 -1.50
C ILE A 133 4.92 -19.68 -2.48
N ALA A 134 4.93 -18.54 -3.18
CA ALA A 134 6.01 -18.18 -4.09
C ALA A 134 7.36 -18.09 -3.36
N LEU A 135 7.41 -17.41 -2.21
CA LEU A 135 8.61 -17.34 -1.38
C LEU A 135 9.12 -18.74 -0.98
N LEU A 136 8.24 -19.64 -0.53
CA LEU A 136 8.62 -20.99 -0.13
C LEU A 136 9.20 -21.80 -1.31
N LYS A 137 8.65 -21.63 -2.51
CA LYS A 137 9.21 -22.25 -3.72
C LYS A 137 10.59 -21.68 -4.04
N ASP A 138 10.76 -20.37 -3.96
CA ASP A 138 12.02 -19.67 -4.21
C ASP A 138 13.16 -20.12 -3.28
N LEU A 139 12.85 -20.57 -2.05
CA LEU A 139 13.86 -21.11 -1.13
C LEU A 139 14.45 -22.45 -1.59
N SER A 140 13.81 -23.14 -2.54
CA SER A 140 14.22 -24.48 -3.01
C SER A 140 14.60 -24.54 -4.50
N THR A 141 14.45 -23.45 -5.25
CA THR A 141 14.73 -23.42 -6.69
C THR A 141 16.22 -23.18 -6.97
N VAL A 142 16.73 -23.75 -8.06
CA VAL A 142 18.11 -23.54 -8.55
C VAL A 142 18.27 -22.17 -9.21
N LEU A 143 17.20 -21.69 -9.85
CA LEU A 143 17.17 -20.37 -10.50
C LEU A 143 16.12 -19.50 -9.82
N ARG A 144 16.56 -18.38 -9.28
CA ARG A 144 15.73 -17.35 -8.65
C ARG A 144 15.74 -16.09 -9.51
N VAL A 145 14.56 -15.52 -9.73
CA VAL A 145 14.40 -14.25 -10.46
C VAL A 145 13.90 -13.19 -9.48
N GLY A 146 14.57 -12.03 -9.44
CA GLY A 146 14.34 -11.03 -8.38
C GLY A 146 15.16 -11.32 -7.12
N THR A 147 14.91 -10.56 -6.04
CA THR A 147 15.74 -10.59 -4.80
C THR A 147 14.93 -10.77 -3.53
#